data_AF-A0A6H2U2N9-F1
#
_entry.id   AF-A0A6H2U2N9-F1
#
_cell.length_a   1.000
_cell.length_b   1.000
_cell.length_c   1.000
_cell.angle_alpha   90.00
_cell.angle_beta   90.00
_cell.angle_gamma   90.00
#
_symmetry.space_group_name_H-M   'P 1'
#
loop_
_entity.id
_entity.type
_entity.pdbx_description
1 polymer ?
#
loop_
_entity_poly.entity_id
_entity_poly.type
_entity_poly.pdbx_seq_one_letter_code
_entity_poly.pdbx_strand_id
1 'polypeptide(L)'
;MTNKRNKNKNLISQLGRNFFFFVIIFYFILEGDGFYMDNFLLSVIPVVVYTNAETQKVQILKENKSKSGVYRWVNLENGKSYVGSSTKLSRRLRDYYDISFLNAEIKKNKSLIYNALLKYGYSNFQLEIIEYCASENCIEREQHYLDVLKPEYNTLKIAGSSLGFKHSEETITILSAIKKGDKNPMFGKKKPEGAGKPKQKIVVFDKDNNQTTIYDSISAAAKALEIRQTAISNYFQQNRTTPFKGKYIFQRIIED
;
A
#
# COMPACT_ATOMS: atom_id res chain seq x y z
N MET A 1 -2.14 -4.25 -46.36
CA MET A 1 -2.02 -5.73 -46.18
C MET A 1 -1.11 -6.18 -45.03
N THR A 2 -0.26 -5.33 -44.46
CA THR A 2 0.71 -5.65 -43.39
C THR A 2 0.11 -5.86 -41.98
N ASN A 3 -1.01 -5.19 -41.66
CA ASN A 3 -1.61 -5.22 -40.31
C ASN A 3 -2.28 -6.57 -39.95
N LYS A 4 -2.88 -7.27 -40.94
CA LYS A 4 -3.53 -8.57 -40.73
C LYS A 4 -2.51 -9.70 -40.51
N ARG A 5 -1.34 -9.62 -41.18
CA ARG A 5 -0.22 -10.56 -41.00
C ARG A 5 0.43 -10.45 -39.61
N ASN A 6 0.65 -9.23 -39.09
CA ASN A 6 1.21 -9.08 -37.74
C ASN A 6 0.23 -9.49 -36.64
N LYS A 7 -1.07 -9.23 -36.81
CA LYS A 7 -2.11 -9.71 -35.88
C LYS A 7 -2.17 -11.25 -35.83
N ASN A 8 -2.07 -11.92 -36.98
CA ASN A 8 -2.01 -13.37 -37.05
C ASN A 8 -0.71 -13.95 -36.46
N LYS A 9 0.44 -13.30 -36.66
CA LYS A 9 1.71 -13.74 -36.05
C LYS A 9 1.67 -13.67 -34.51
N ASN A 10 1.06 -12.61 -33.94
CA ASN A 10 0.86 -12.51 -32.49
C ASN A 10 -0.15 -13.54 -31.97
N LEU A 11 -1.24 -13.79 -32.69
CA LEU A 11 -2.21 -14.80 -32.30
C LEU A 11 -1.61 -16.22 -32.33
N ILE A 12 -0.80 -16.54 -33.35
CA ILE A 12 -0.11 -17.83 -33.48
C ILE A 12 0.97 -17.97 -32.39
N SER A 13 1.71 -16.90 -32.05
CA SER A 13 2.70 -16.96 -30.96
C SER A 13 2.06 -17.06 -29.57
N GLN A 14 0.84 -16.53 -29.40
CA GLN A 14 0.06 -16.64 -28.18
C GLN A 14 -0.57 -18.04 -28.05
N LEU A 15 -1.14 -18.58 -29.15
CA LEU A 15 -1.66 -19.95 -29.21
C LEU A 15 -0.54 -20.99 -29.00
N GLY A 16 0.63 -20.78 -29.61
CA GLY A 16 1.79 -21.66 -29.43
C GLY A 16 2.34 -21.64 -28.00
N ARG A 17 2.37 -20.46 -27.36
CA ARG A 17 2.73 -20.35 -25.93
C ARG A 17 1.72 -21.06 -25.05
N ASN A 18 0.43 -20.84 -25.27
CA ASN A 18 -0.62 -21.53 -24.51
C ASN A 18 -0.55 -23.05 -24.68
N PHE A 19 -0.35 -23.54 -25.90
CA PHE A 19 -0.23 -24.98 -26.17
C PHE A 19 1.01 -25.58 -25.49
N PHE A 20 2.16 -24.93 -25.58
CA PHE A 20 3.38 -25.38 -24.91
C PHE A 20 3.20 -25.39 -23.37
N PHE A 21 2.46 -24.42 -22.84
CA PHE A 21 2.09 -24.36 -21.43
C PHE A 21 1.22 -25.56 -21.01
N PHE A 22 0.22 -25.91 -21.81
CA PHE A 22 -0.63 -27.09 -21.55
C PHE A 22 0.15 -28.40 -21.60
N VAL A 23 1.13 -28.53 -22.52
CA VAL A 23 1.99 -29.71 -22.60
C VAL A 23 2.87 -29.84 -21.36
N ILE A 24 3.42 -28.73 -20.86
CA ILE A 24 4.22 -28.70 -19.62
C ILE A 24 3.36 -29.09 -18.40
N ILE A 25 2.16 -28.53 -18.27
CA ILE A 25 1.22 -28.91 -17.21
C ILE A 25 0.95 -30.41 -17.28
N PHE A 26 0.61 -30.93 -18.46
CA PHE A 26 0.24 -32.35 -18.62
C PHE A 26 1.42 -33.28 -18.29
N TYR A 27 2.65 -32.89 -18.64
CA TYR A 27 3.86 -33.61 -18.27
C TYR A 27 4.05 -33.69 -16.74
N PHE A 28 3.89 -32.56 -16.03
CA PHE A 28 4.00 -32.55 -14.56
C PHE A 28 2.84 -33.25 -13.84
N ILE A 29 1.62 -33.29 -14.42
CA ILE A 29 0.51 -34.11 -13.89
C ILE A 29 0.91 -35.60 -13.90
N LEU A 30 1.59 -36.05 -14.96
CA LEU A 30 2.00 -37.45 -15.12
C LEU A 30 3.16 -37.84 -14.19
N GLU A 31 4.06 -36.90 -13.85
CA GLU A 31 5.22 -37.17 -12.97
C GLU A 31 4.92 -37.04 -11.46
N GLY A 32 3.75 -36.52 -11.07
CA GLY A 32 3.30 -36.54 -9.67
C GLY A 32 3.94 -35.49 -8.74
N ASP A 33 4.64 -34.49 -9.29
CA ASP A 33 5.31 -33.45 -8.52
C ASP A 33 4.35 -32.30 -8.11
N GLY A 34 3.58 -32.52 -7.05
CA GLY A 34 2.62 -31.53 -6.52
C GLY A 34 3.23 -30.18 -6.11
N PHE A 35 4.50 -30.14 -5.74
CA PHE A 35 5.22 -28.91 -5.37
C PHE A 35 5.49 -27.97 -6.57
N TYR A 36 5.70 -28.53 -7.76
CA TYR A 36 5.85 -27.73 -8.99
C TYR A 36 4.49 -27.23 -9.48
N MET A 37 3.42 -28.00 -9.27
CA MET A 37 2.07 -27.58 -9.64
C MET A 37 1.57 -26.36 -8.86
N ASP A 38 1.84 -26.29 -7.56
CA ASP A 38 1.45 -25.12 -6.76
C ASP A 38 2.21 -23.86 -7.21
N ASN A 39 3.52 -23.96 -7.47
CA ASN A 39 4.31 -22.84 -8.00
C ASN A 39 3.91 -22.44 -9.43
N PHE A 40 3.44 -23.40 -10.24
CA PHE A 40 3.00 -23.15 -11.60
C PHE A 40 1.60 -22.54 -11.66
N LEU A 41 0.67 -22.96 -10.79
CA LEU A 41 -0.65 -22.36 -10.59
C LEU A 41 -0.58 -20.93 -10.03
N LEU A 42 0.50 -20.60 -9.32
CA LEU A 42 0.82 -19.24 -8.86
C LEU A 42 1.43 -18.34 -9.94
N SER A 43 1.77 -18.89 -11.12
CA SER A 43 2.39 -18.10 -12.18
C SER A 43 1.36 -17.18 -12.84
N VAL A 44 1.56 -15.87 -12.68
CA VAL A 44 0.71 -14.85 -13.29
C VAL A 44 0.99 -14.82 -14.79
N ILE A 45 0.00 -15.25 -15.60
CA ILE A 45 0.09 -15.22 -17.06
C ILE A 45 -0.44 -13.87 -17.57
N PRO A 46 0.40 -13.00 -18.15
CA PRO A 46 -0.06 -11.72 -18.67
C PRO A 46 -0.89 -11.90 -19.95
N VAL A 47 -1.95 -11.10 -20.08
CA VAL A 47 -2.80 -11.03 -21.29
C VAL A 47 -2.02 -10.48 -22.49
N VAL A 48 -1.13 -9.50 -22.25
CA VAL A 48 -0.29 -8.87 -23.28
C VAL A 48 1.12 -8.67 -22.73
N VAL A 49 2.13 -8.92 -23.58
CA VAL A 49 3.53 -8.66 -23.27
C VAL A 49 4.16 -7.77 -24.35
N TYR A 50 4.75 -6.66 -23.92
CA TYR A 50 5.60 -5.78 -24.70
C TYR A 50 7.04 -5.98 -24.23
N THR A 51 7.80 -6.77 -24.99
CA THR A 51 9.16 -7.20 -24.62
C THR A 51 10.18 -6.07 -24.55
N ASN A 52 9.93 -4.94 -25.20
CA ASN A 52 10.79 -3.76 -25.12
C ASN A 52 9.95 -2.48 -25.07
N ALA A 53 9.95 -1.82 -23.91
CA ALA A 53 9.08 -0.68 -23.67
C ALA A 53 9.51 0.59 -24.43
N GLU A 54 10.75 0.71 -24.88
CA GLU A 54 11.21 1.85 -25.68
C GLU A 54 10.66 1.78 -27.10
N THR A 55 11.02 0.71 -27.83
CA THR A 55 10.69 0.54 -29.25
C THR A 55 9.18 0.33 -29.47
N GLN A 56 8.48 -0.26 -28.49
CA GLN A 56 7.04 -0.54 -28.60
C GLN A 56 6.14 0.56 -28.01
N LYS A 57 6.70 1.70 -27.57
CA LYS A 57 5.93 2.81 -26.95
C LYS A 57 4.66 3.18 -27.72
N VAL A 58 4.76 3.40 -29.03
CA VAL A 58 3.60 3.79 -29.86
C VAL A 58 2.53 2.70 -29.89
N GLN A 59 2.95 1.44 -29.96
CA GLN A 59 2.06 0.28 -29.93
C GLN A 59 1.35 0.18 -28.58
N ILE A 60 2.09 0.28 -27.48
CA ILE A 60 1.59 0.25 -26.10
C ILE A 60 0.46 1.26 -25.92
N LEU A 61 0.71 2.52 -26.30
CA LEU A 61 -0.26 3.60 -26.10
C LEU A 61 -1.51 3.44 -26.98
N LYS A 62 -1.34 2.92 -28.20
CA LYS A 62 -2.43 2.70 -29.15
C LYS A 62 -3.33 1.55 -28.73
N GLU A 63 -2.76 0.41 -28.37
CA GLU A 63 -3.51 -0.81 -28.04
C GLU A 63 -4.22 -0.72 -26.69
N ASN A 64 -3.76 0.13 -25.78
CA ASN A 64 -4.36 0.33 -24.45
C ASN A 64 -5.25 1.58 -24.36
N LYS A 65 -5.61 2.18 -25.50
CA LYS A 65 -6.52 3.33 -25.56
C LYS A 65 -7.92 2.91 -25.10
N SER A 66 -8.51 3.71 -24.21
CA SER A 66 -9.84 3.48 -23.63
C SER A 66 -10.01 2.14 -22.88
N LYS A 67 -8.91 1.54 -22.42
CA LYS A 67 -8.93 0.32 -21.60
C LYS A 67 -8.59 0.62 -20.15
N SER A 68 -9.14 -0.17 -19.26
CA SER A 68 -8.81 -0.25 -17.84
C SER A 68 -8.20 -1.60 -17.49
N GLY A 69 -7.35 -1.65 -16.48
CA GLY A 69 -6.68 -2.89 -16.11
C GLY A 69 -5.50 -2.73 -15.17
N VAL A 70 -4.83 -3.85 -14.91
CA VAL A 70 -3.60 -3.98 -14.13
C VAL A 70 -2.43 -4.28 -15.06
N TYR A 71 -1.31 -3.60 -14.82
CA TYR A 71 -0.09 -3.73 -15.60
C TYR A 71 1.11 -3.98 -14.70
N ARG A 72 2.16 -4.57 -15.28
CA ARG A 72 3.44 -4.82 -14.64
C ARG A 72 4.59 -4.28 -15.47
N TRP A 73 5.44 -3.48 -14.85
CA TRP A 73 6.76 -3.16 -15.39
C TRP A 73 7.76 -4.15 -14.83
N VAL A 74 8.56 -4.78 -15.69
CA VAL A 74 9.60 -5.74 -15.31
C VAL A 74 10.94 -5.21 -15.80
N ASN A 75 11.87 -5.00 -14.88
CA ASN A 75 13.24 -4.63 -15.19
C ASN A 75 14.02 -5.89 -15.60
N LEU A 76 14.47 -5.92 -16.85
CA LEU A 76 15.16 -7.06 -17.44
C LEU A 76 16.60 -7.21 -16.94
N GLU A 77 17.22 -6.17 -16.39
CA GLU A 77 18.59 -6.25 -15.86
C GLU A 77 18.66 -6.93 -14.49
N ASN A 78 17.64 -6.76 -13.64
CA ASN A 78 17.68 -7.25 -12.26
C ASN A 78 16.46 -8.06 -11.83
N GLY A 79 15.49 -8.28 -12.73
CA GLY A 79 14.28 -9.06 -12.48
C GLY A 79 13.22 -8.37 -11.61
N LYS A 80 13.50 -7.18 -11.05
CA LYS A 80 12.56 -6.49 -10.17
C LYS A 80 11.38 -5.95 -10.94
N SER A 81 10.23 -5.85 -10.26
CA SER A 81 9.00 -5.42 -10.91
C SER A 81 8.23 -4.36 -10.16
N TYR A 82 7.29 -3.74 -10.87
CA TYR A 82 6.28 -2.82 -10.34
C TYR A 82 4.90 -3.21 -10.87
N VAL A 83 3.90 -3.25 -10.01
CA VAL A 83 2.49 -3.46 -10.38
C VAL A 83 1.70 -2.18 -10.14
N GLY A 84 0.82 -1.84 -11.07
CA GLY A 84 -0.15 -0.77 -10.87
C GLY A 84 -1.40 -0.98 -11.71
N SER A 85 -2.47 -0.26 -11.38
CA SER A 85 -3.71 -0.28 -12.15
C SER A 85 -4.10 1.09 -12.69
N SER A 86 -5.04 1.10 -13.64
CA SER A 86 -5.66 2.34 -14.10
C SER A 86 -6.99 2.10 -14.78
N THR A 87 -7.92 3.04 -14.60
CA THR A 87 -9.17 3.13 -15.38
C THR A 87 -8.95 3.65 -16.80
N LYS A 88 -7.79 4.28 -17.07
CA LYS A 88 -7.39 4.84 -18.36
C LYS A 88 -5.94 4.48 -18.68
N LEU A 89 -5.69 3.21 -19.01
CA LEU A 89 -4.35 2.65 -19.20
C LEU A 89 -3.47 3.47 -20.15
N SER A 90 -3.93 3.80 -21.35
CA SER A 90 -3.12 4.61 -22.29
C SER A 90 -2.69 5.97 -21.71
N ARG A 91 -3.52 6.62 -20.90
CA ARG A 91 -3.14 7.88 -20.22
C ARG A 91 -2.07 7.59 -19.17
N ARG A 92 -2.32 6.64 -18.27
CA ARG A 92 -1.40 6.26 -17.20
C ARG A 92 -0.04 5.83 -17.74
N LEU A 93 -0.03 4.99 -18.78
CA LEU A 93 1.18 4.50 -19.43
C LEU A 93 1.95 5.61 -20.13
N ARG A 94 1.27 6.64 -20.65
CA ARG A 94 1.93 7.83 -21.22
C ARG A 94 2.72 8.60 -20.18
N ASP A 95 2.17 8.74 -18.97
CA ASP A 95 2.84 9.45 -17.87
C ASP A 95 4.21 8.84 -17.55
N TYR A 96 4.36 7.51 -17.68
CA TYR A 96 5.65 6.84 -17.49
C TYR A 96 6.72 7.23 -18.51
N TYR A 97 6.36 7.78 -19.67
CA TYR A 97 7.31 8.24 -20.69
C TYR A 97 7.51 9.77 -20.67
N ASP A 98 6.86 10.49 -19.76
CA ASP A 98 7.03 11.93 -19.59
C ASP A 98 8.10 12.20 -18.52
N ILE A 99 9.32 12.49 -18.96
CA ILE A 99 10.47 12.72 -18.08
C ILE A 99 10.23 13.86 -17.09
N SER A 100 9.53 14.92 -17.50
CA SER A 100 9.22 16.06 -16.64
C SER A 100 8.25 15.65 -15.53
N PHE A 101 7.22 14.89 -15.89
CA PHE A 101 6.29 14.30 -14.92
C PHE A 101 7.02 13.38 -13.95
N LEU A 102 7.87 12.46 -14.44
CA LEU A 102 8.63 11.55 -13.58
C LEU A 102 9.48 12.31 -12.57
N ASN A 103 10.25 13.31 -13.02
CA ASN A 103 11.10 14.11 -12.15
C ASN A 103 10.31 14.89 -11.09
N ALA A 104 9.13 15.43 -11.45
CA ALA A 104 8.26 16.12 -10.52
C ALA A 104 7.72 15.15 -9.44
N GLU A 105 7.31 13.95 -9.85
CA GLU A 105 6.76 12.95 -8.95
C GLU A 105 7.83 12.29 -8.06
N ILE A 106 9.05 12.09 -8.54
CA ILE A 106 10.16 11.59 -7.73
C ILE A 106 10.44 12.54 -6.56
N LYS A 107 10.42 13.86 -6.81
CA LYS A 107 10.63 14.87 -5.75
C LYS A 107 9.54 14.84 -4.68
N LYS A 108 8.29 14.57 -5.06
CA LYS A 108 7.13 14.57 -4.16
C LYS A 108 6.95 13.24 -3.43
N ASN A 109 6.93 12.16 -4.20
CA ASN A 109 6.47 10.83 -3.77
C ASN A 109 7.58 9.79 -3.71
N LYS A 110 8.81 10.13 -4.15
CA LYS A 110 9.98 9.23 -4.16
C LYS A 110 9.69 7.88 -4.83
N SER A 111 8.89 7.89 -5.88
CA SER A 111 8.45 6.70 -6.61
C SER A 111 9.63 5.88 -7.14
N LEU A 112 9.74 4.61 -6.70
CA LEU A 112 10.86 3.74 -7.05
C LEU A 112 10.83 3.34 -8.53
N ILE A 113 9.66 3.05 -9.09
CA ILE A 113 9.52 2.71 -10.51
C ILE A 113 9.94 3.87 -11.42
N TYR A 114 9.63 5.12 -11.04
CA TYR A 114 10.04 6.29 -11.83
C TYR A 114 11.56 6.47 -11.81
N ASN A 115 12.19 6.32 -10.64
CA ASN A 115 13.65 6.31 -10.52
C ASN A 115 14.28 5.18 -11.35
N ALA A 116 13.67 3.99 -11.34
CA ALA A 116 14.19 2.83 -12.06
C ALA A 116 14.11 3.04 -13.59
N LEU A 117 13.00 3.55 -14.11
CA LEU A 117 12.87 3.85 -15.55
C LEU A 117 13.90 4.88 -16.02
N LEU A 118 14.14 5.94 -15.24
CA LEU A 118 15.16 6.94 -15.56
C LEU A 118 16.59 6.40 -15.45
N LYS A 119 16.86 5.53 -14.46
CA LYS A 119 18.19 4.97 -14.21
C LYS A 119 18.60 3.90 -15.22
N TYR A 120 17.70 2.96 -15.51
CA TYR A 120 18.00 1.79 -16.32
C TYR A 120 17.59 1.96 -17.79
N GLY A 121 16.79 2.97 -18.12
CA GLY A 121 16.29 3.22 -19.47
C GLY A 121 15.17 2.26 -19.88
N TYR A 122 14.30 2.72 -20.78
CA TYR A 122 13.09 1.97 -21.19
C TYR A 122 13.40 0.70 -22.01
N SER A 123 14.56 0.62 -22.64
CA SER A 123 15.01 -0.55 -23.40
C SER A 123 15.21 -1.79 -22.52
N ASN A 124 15.57 -1.57 -21.24
CA ASN A 124 15.75 -2.59 -20.22
C ASN A 124 14.47 -2.93 -19.46
N PHE A 125 13.32 -2.48 -19.96
CA PHE A 125 12.03 -2.80 -19.36
C PHE A 125 11.11 -3.53 -20.36
N GLN A 126 10.46 -4.55 -19.82
CA GLN A 126 9.28 -5.16 -20.39
C GLN A 126 8.04 -4.57 -19.71
N LEU A 127 6.99 -4.31 -20.49
CA LEU A 127 5.68 -3.94 -19.97
C LEU A 127 4.69 -5.06 -20.25
N GLU A 128 3.95 -5.45 -19.24
CA GLU A 128 2.92 -6.47 -19.33
C GLU A 128 1.57 -5.89 -18.93
N ILE A 129 0.53 -6.27 -19.64
CA ILE A 129 -0.83 -6.13 -19.16
C ILE A 129 -1.20 -7.45 -18.51
N ILE A 130 -1.34 -7.44 -17.19
CA ILE A 130 -1.69 -8.64 -16.43
C ILE A 130 -3.15 -8.99 -16.67
N GLU A 131 -4.03 -7.99 -16.55
CA GLU A 131 -5.48 -8.19 -16.63
C GLU A 131 -6.17 -6.91 -17.14
N TYR A 132 -7.13 -7.06 -18.05
CA TYR A 132 -8.11 -6.00 -18.31
C TYR A 132 -9.32 -6.22 -17.42
N CYS A 133 -9.73 -5.19 -16.68
CA CYS A 133 -10.82 -5.28 -15.72
C CYS A 133 -11.74 -4.06 -15.83
N ALA A 134 -12.94 -4.15 -15.25
CA ALA A 134 -13.81 -3.00 -15.08
C ALA A 134 -13.13 -1.92 -14.21
N SER A 135 -13.53 -0.65 -14.38
CA SER A 135 -12.84 0.48 -13.77
C SER A 135 -12.94 0.49 -12.25
N GLU A 136 -14.09 0.07 -11.73
CA GLU A 136 -14.42 -0.12 -10.33
C GLU A 136 -13.54 -1.18 -9.65
N ASN A 137 -13.07 -2.17 -10.41
CA ASN A 137 -12.31 -3.30 -9.87
C ASN A 137 -10.79 -3.07 -9.92
N CYS A 138 -10.31 -2.01 -10.56
CA CYS A 138 -8.87 -1.79 -10.77
C CYS A 138 -8.05 -1.88 -9.48
N ILE A 139 -8.50 -1.23 -8.40
CA ILE A 139 -7.78 -1.20 -7.12
C ILE A 139 -7.80 -2.57 -6.43
N GLU A 140 -8.94 -3.26 -6.45
CA GLU A 140 -9.06 -4.61 -5.88
C GLU A 140 -8.14 -5.59 -6.62
N ARG A 141 -8.12 -5.55 -7.96
CA ARG A 141 -7.25 -6.39 -8.77
C ARG A 141 -5.78 -6.04 -8.59
N GLU A 142 -5.44 -4.75 -8.46
CA GLU A 142 -4.07 -4.33 -8.10
C GLU A 142 -3.63 -4.98 -6.79
N GLN A 143 -4.47 -4.92 -5.75
CA GLN A 143 -4.17 -5.54 -4.46
C GLN A 143 -3.89 -7.03 -4.59
N HIS A 144 -4.75 -7.76 -5.31
CA HIS A 144 -4.57 -9.19 -5.56
C HIS A 144 -3.18 -9.48 -6.15
N TYR A 145 -2.74 -8.73 -7.17
CA TYR A 145 -1.43 -8.96 -7.78
C TYR A 145 -0.26 -8.46 -6.93
N LEU A 146 -0.45 -7.45 -6.07
CA LEU A 146 0.58 -7.06 -5.08
C LEU A 146 0.82 -8.18 -4.07
N ASP A 147 -0.24 -8.83 -3.59
CA ASP A 147 -0.14 -9.90 -2.61
C ASP A 147 0.51 -11.16 -3.18
N VAL A 148 0.20 -11.48 -4.44
CA VAL A 148 0.76 -12.63 -5.17
C VAL A 148 2.21 -12.38 -5.58
N LEU A 149 2.52 -11.24 -6.21
CA LEU A 149 3.82 -11.00 -6.84
C LEU A 149 4.85 -10.32 -5.94
N LYS A 150 4.41 -9.58 -4.92
CA LYS A 150 5.26 -8.81 -3.99
C LYS A 150 6.35 -7.97 -4.69
N PRO A 151 5.98 -7.13 -5.68
CA PRO A 151 6.92 -6.38 -6.50
C PRO A 151 7.79 -5.40 -5.70
N GLU A 152 9.08 -5.35 -5.99
CA GLU A 152 10.09 -4.61 -5.21
C GLU A 152 10.03 -3.10 -5.40
N TYR A 153 9.49 -2.63 -6.53
CA TYR A 153 9.34 -1.20 -6.79
C TYR A 153 8.03 -0.63 -6.21
N ASN A 154 7.15 -1.46 -5.65
CA ASN A 154 5.96 -0.99 -4.93
C ASN A 154 6.32 -0.71 -3.47
N THR A 155 6.42 0.57 -3.11
CA THR A 155 6.67 0.97 -1.71
C THR A 155 5.47 0.70 -0.80
N LEU A 156 4.26 0.85 -1.33
CA LEU A 156 3.01 0.62 -0.60
C LEU A 156 2.54 -0.82 -0.78
N LYS A 157 2.17 -1.46 0.33
CA LYS A 157 1.62 -2.82 0.33
C LYS A 157 0.12 -2.86 0.07
N ILE A 158 -0.57 -1.74 0.33
CA ILE A 158 -2.00 -1.59 0.08
C ILE A 158 -2.18 -0.75 -1.18
N ALA A 159 -2.90 -1.26 -2.17
CA ALA A 159 -3.20 -0.56 -3.40
C ALA A 159 -3.97 0.74 -3.10
N GLY A 160 -3.56 1.83 -3.73
CA GLY A 160 -4.19 3.15 -3.60
C GLY A 160 -4.12 3.79 -2.20
N SER A 161 -3.45 3.21 -1.21
CA SER A 161 -3.46 3.70 0.17
C SER A 161 -2.11 3.55 0.87
N SER A 162 -1.72 4.59 1.62
CA SER A 162 -0.57 4.53 2.53
C SER A 162 -0.91 3.92 3.90
N LEU A 163 -2.16 3.47 4.10
CA LEU A 163 -2.60 2.87 5.35
C LEU A 163 -1.75 1.64 5.69
N GLY A 164 -1.29 1.56 6.93
CA GLY A 164 -0.44 0.45 7.39
C GLY A 164 1.03 0.55 6.98
N PHE A 165 1.45 1.55 6.19
CA PHE A 165 2.86 1.81 5.94
C PHE A 165 3.56 2.23 7.24
N LYS A 166 4.69 1.57 7.54
CA LYS A 166 5.52 1.86 8.71
C LYS A 166 6.91 2.27 8.24
N HIS A 167 7.44 3.33 8.83
CA HIS A 167 8.85 3.71 8.67
C HIS A 167 9.75 2.68 9.36
N SER A 168 11.00 2.54 8.90
CA SER A 168 12.01 1.73 9.60
C SER A 168 12.33 2.32 10.97
N GLU A 169 12.76 1.49 11.92
CA GLU A 169 13.16 1.93 13.26
C GLU A 169 14.26 3.00 13.22
N GLU A 170 15.23 2.83 12.32
CA GLU A 170 16.27 3.81 12.03
C GLU A 170 15.66 5.15 11.58
N THR A 171 14.75 5.14 10.61
CA THR A 171 14.07 6.35 10.13
C THR A 171 13.27 7.02 11.24
N ILE A 172 12.56 6.23 12.05
CA ILE A 172 11.80 6.73 13.22
C ILE A 172 12.75 7.43 14.20
N THR A 173 13.91 6.85 14.46
CA THR A 173 14.92 7.41 15.36
C THR A 173 15.49 8.72 14.85
N ILE A 174 15.87 8.78 13.57
CA ILE A 174 16.37 10.00 12.92
C ILE A 174 15.29 11.11 12.95
N LEU A 175 14.06 10.80 12.58
CA LEU A 175 12.95 11.77 12.57
C LEU A 175 12.62 12.25 13.98
N SER A 176 12.67 11.38 14.98
CA SER A 176 12.51 11.72 16.40
C SER A 176 13.59 12.69 16.86
N ALA A 177 14.86 12.44 16.50
CA ALA A 177 15.97 13.33 16.84
C ALA A 177 15.85 14.71 16.18
N ILE A 178 15.44 14.77 14.91
CA ILE A 178 15.23 16.05 14.19
C ILE A 178 14.12 16.89 14.84
N LYS A 179 13.07 16.24 15.36
CA LYS A 179 11.90 16.92 15.96
C LYS A 179 12.08 17.29 17.44
N LYS A 180 13.23 17.00 18.04
CA LYS A 180 13.57 17.33 19.43
C LYS A 180 14.52 18.53 19.49
N GLY A 181 14.56 19.18 20.65
CA GLY A 181 15.46 20.30 20.90
C GLY A 181 15.10 21.53 20.06
N ASP A 182 16.08 22.42 19.89
CA ASP A 182 15.93 23.73 19.25
C ASP A 182 15.40 23.69 17.81
N LYS A 183 15.46 22.53 17.15
CA LYS A 183 14.91 22.32 15.80
C LYS A 183 13.39 22.24 15.79
N ASN A 184 12.76 22.01 16.94
CA ASN A 184 11.30 22.07 17.05
C ASN A 184 10.88 23.55 17.23
N PRO A 185 9.99 24.09 16.37
CA PRO A 185 9.49 25.47 16.50
C PRO A 185 8.83 25.80 17.83
N MET A 186 8.46 24.78 18.62
CA MET A 186 7.86 24.90 19.95
C MET A 186 8.86 24.69 21.09
N PHE A 187 10.12 24.38 20.81
CA PHE A 187 11.13 24.20 21.84
C PHE A 187 11.41 25.52 22.57
N GLY A 188 11.50 25.46 23.90
CA GLY A 188 11.70 26.63 24.76
C GLY A 188 10.50 27.60 24.85
N LYS A 189 9.48 27.47 24.00
CA LYS A 189 8.29 28.32 24.07
C LYS A 189 7.42 27.89 25.25
N LYS A 190 7.18 28.83 26.16
CA LYS A 190 6.16 28.64 27.21
C LYS A 190 4.80 28.54 26.54
N LYS A 191 3.99 27.59 27.02
CA LYS A 191 2.59 27.49 26.63
C LYS A 191 1.89 28.78 27.08
N PRO A 192 1.00 29.37 26.27
CA PRO A 192 0.24 30.54 26.70
C PRO A 192 -0.47 30.24 28.03
N GLU A 193 -0.46 31.22 28.91
CA GLU A 193 -1.14 31.10 30.20
C GLU A 193 -2.64 30.85 29.97
N GLY A 194 -3.20 29.85 30.66
CA GLY A 194 -4.57 29.39 30.44
C GLY A 194 -4.80 28.49 29.22
N ALA A 195 -3.78 28.18 28.41
CA ALA A 195 -3.97 27.31 27.25
C ALA A 195 -4.01 25.81 27.62
N GLY A 196 -5.03 25.12 27.11
CA GLY A 196 -5.29 23.71 27.34
C GLY A 196 -6.13 23.44 28.59
N LYS A 197 -6.53 22.18 28.79
CA LYS A 197 -7.30 21.79 29.96
C LYS A 197 -6.35 21.47 31.12
N PRO A 198 -6.65 21.89 32.35
CA PRO A 198 -5.86 21.50 33.52
C PRO A 198 -5.86 19.98 33.66
N LYS A 199 -4.80 19.44 34.28
CA LYS A 199 -4.74 18.03 34.64
C LYS A 199 -5.84 17.77 35.67
N GLN A 200 -6.79 16.89 35.34
CA GLN A 200 -7.92 16.55 36.21
C GLN A 200 -7.69 15.18 36.83
N LYS A 201 -7.70 15.12 38.17
CA LYS A 201 -7.74 13.84 38.88
C LYS A 201 -9.09 13.15 38.63
N ILE A 202 -9.05 11.83 38.56
CA ILE A 202 -10.27 11.03 38.42
C ILE A 202 -10.31 9.92 39.46
N VAL A 203 -11.52 9.62 39.89
CA VAL A 203 -11.85 8.49 40.75
C VAL A 203 -12.34 7.35 39.87
N VAL A 204 -11.82 6.15 40.12
CA VAL A 204 -12.26 4.91 39.50
C VAL A 204 -12.80 4.02 40.60
N PHE A 205 -14.08 3.67 40.51
CA PHE A 205 -14.69 2.63 41.32
C PHE A 205 -14.74 1.33 40.52
N ASP A 206 -14.14 0.27 41.05
CA ASP A 206 -14.18 -1.08 40.51
C ASP A 206 -15.24 -1.89 41.26
N LYS A 207 -16.27 -2.33 40.52
CA LYS A 207 -17.38 -3.11 41.07
C LYS A 207 -17.01 -4.52 41.49
N ASP A 208 -15.98 -5.11 40.90
CA ASP A 208 -15.68 -6.53 41.14
C ASP A 208 -15.08 -6.75 42.52
N ASN A 209 -14.24 -5.81 42.97
CA ASN A 209 -13.57 -5.84 44.27
C ASN A 209 -14.07 -4.76 45.23
N ASN A 210 -15.08 -3.99 44.83
CA ASN A 210 -15.65 -2.88 45.59
C ASN A 210 -14.60 -1.84 46.03
N GLN A 211 -13.57 -1.62 45.20
CA GLN A 211 -12.45 -0.74 45.51
C GLN A 211 -12.53 0.58 44.74
N THR A 212 -12.18 1.67 45.42
CA THR A 212 -12.04 2.99 44.81
C THR A 212 -10.57 3.39 44.74
N THR A 213 -10.09 3.77 43.56
CA THR A 213 -8.72 4.26 43.35
C THR A 213 -8.75 5.65 42.72
N ILE A 214 -7.89 6.55 43.22
CA ILE A 214 -7.72 7.90 42.69
C ILE A 214 -6.49 7.92 41.78
N TYR A 215 -6.66 8.46 40.58
CA TYR A 215 -5.57 8.66 39.64
C TYR A 215 -5.38 10.14 39.36
N ASP A 216 -4.11 10.55 39.23
CA ASP A 216 -3.77 11.95 38.93
C ASP A 216 -4.29 12.42 37.56
N SER A 217 -4.67 11.51 36.66
CA SER A 217 -5.17 11.84 35.33
C SER A 217 -5.91 10.67 34.68
N ILE A 218 -6.72 10.99 33.65
CA ILE A 218 -7.31 10.00 32.74
C ILE A 218 -6.24 9.06 32.15
N SER A 219 -5.07 9.60 31.76
CA SER A 219 -3.99 8.80 31.18
C SER A 219 -3.38 7.81 32.19
N ALA A 220 -3.26 8.21 33.46
CA ALA A 220 -2.75 7.34 34.51
C ALA A 220 -3.71 6.17 34.79
N ALA A 221 -5.02 6.44 34.89
CA ALA A 221 -6.03 5.41 35.02
C ALA A 221 -6.10 4.49 33.80
N ALA A 222 -6.08 5.07 32.60
CA ALA A 222 -6.08 4.32 31.33
C ALA A 222 -4.93 3.30 31.28
N LYS A 223 -3.74 3.71 31.70
CA LYS A 223 -2.56 2.84 31.75
C LYS A 223 -2.71 1.73 32.79
N ALA A 224 -3.16 2.05 34.01
CA ALA A 224 -3.30 1.08 35.09
C ALA A 224 -4.39 0.04 34.84
N LEU A 225 -5.47 0.43 34.14
CA LEU A 225 -6.61 -0.43 33.85
C LEU A 225 -6.53 -1.11 32.48
N GLU A 226 -5.46 -0.83 31.70
CA GLU A 226 -5.30 -1.27 30.31
C GLU A 226 -6.49 -0.88 29.41
N ILE A 227 -7.08 0.29 29.67
CA ILE A 227 -8.20 0.85 28.90
C ILE A 227 -7.67 1.96 27.99
N ARG A 228 -8.16 2.04 26.75
CA ARG A 228 -7.84 3.19 25.87
C ARG A 228 -8.26 4.50 26.54
N GLN A 229 -7.36 5.47 26.62
CA GLN A 229 -7.62 6.80 27.21
C GLN A 229 -8.88 7.46 26.62
N THR A 230 -9.09 7.32 25.31
CA THR A 230 -10.26 7.86 24.61
C THR A 230 -11.57 7.26 25.09
N ALA A 231 -11.60 5.99 25.53
CA ALA A 231 -12.80 5.37 26.06
C ALA A 231 -13.24 6.02 27.38
N ILE A 232 -12.29 6.28 28.28
CA ILE A 232 -12.55 6.99 29.54
C ILE A 232 -12.92 8.45 29.26
N SER A 233 -12.27 9.10 28.29
CA SER A 233 -12.64 10.46 27.89
C SER A 233 -14.08 10.55 27.35
N ASN A 234 -14.46 9.63 26.46
CA ASN A 234 -15.81 9.56 25.90
C ASN A 234 -16.86 9.25 26.96
N TYR A 235 -16.52 8.43 27.96
CA TYR A 235 -17.39 8.17 29.10
C TYR A 235 -17.83 9.47 29.79
N PHE A 236 -16.88 10.37 30.05
CA PHE A 236 -17.17 11.69 30.61
C PHE A 236 -17.88 12.62 29.64
N GLN A 237 -17.50 12.64 28.36
CA GLN A 237 -18.15 13.49 27.35
C GLN A 237 -19.63 13.15 27.16
N GLN A 238 -19.98 11.88 27.33
CA GLN A 238 -21.34 11.38 27.22
C GLN A 238 -22.10 11.40 28.56
N ASN A 239 -21.52 11.96 29.63
CA ASN A 239 -22.10 12.01 30.97
C ASN A 239 -22.61 10.64 31.45
N ARG A 240 -21.88 9.56 31.14
CA ARG A 240 -22.30 8.20 31.51
C ARG A 240 -22.21 8.00 33.02
N THR A 241 -23.22 7.34 33.58
CA THR A 241 -23.25 6.88 34.97
C THR A 241 -23.19 5.36 35.09
N THR A 242 -23.53 4.65 34.02
CA THR A 242 -23.49 3.18 33.95
C THR A 242 -22.06 2.65 33.89
N PRO A 243 -21.73 1.55 34.58
CA PRO A 243 -20.37 1.00 34.57
C PRO A 243 -19.82 0.71 33.16
N PHE A 244 -18.63 1.21 32.88
CA PHE A 244 -17.87 0.89 31.68
C PHE A 244 -17.52 -0.60 31.68
N LYS A 245 -17.94 -1.30 30.62
CA LYS A 245 -17.85 -2.76 30.50
C LYS A 245 -18.46 -3.51 31.70
N GLY A 246 -19.47 -2.95 32.35
CA GLY A 246 -20.12 -3.57 33.52
C GLY A 246 -19.32 -3.47 34.83
N LYS A 247 -18.06 -3.00 34.78
CA LYS A 247 -17.08 -3.08 35.86
C LYS A 247 -16.72 -1.72 36.48
N TYR A 248 -16.25 -0.77 35.68
CA TYR A 248 -15.65 0.47 36.20
C TYR A 248 -16.60 1.66 36.13
N ILE A 249 -16.72 2.43 37.20
CA ILE A 249 -17.41 3.73 37.19
C ILE A 249 -16.35 4.83 37.33
N PHE A 250 -16.40 5.82 36.43
CA PHE A 250 -15.45 6.94 36.41
C PHE A 250 -16.11 8.23 36.90
N GLN A 251 -15.44 8.95 37.79
CA GLN A 251 -15.89 10.25 38.29
C GLN A 251 -14.75 11.26 38.25
N ARG A 252 -15.05 12.54 38.00
CA ARG A 252 -14.06 13.63 38.11
C ARG A 252 -13.99 14.11 39.54
N ILE A 253 -12.79 14.38 40.01
CA ILE A 253 -12.61 15.19 41.22
C ILE A 253 -12.74 16.65 40.80
N ILE A 254 -13.72 17.35 41.36
CA ILE A 254 -13.81 18.80 41.27
C ILE A 254 -12.98 19.30 42.47
N GLU A 255 -11.77 19.77 42.19
CA GLU A 255 -11.01 20.55 43.17
C GLU A 255 -11.51 21.99 43.01
N ASP A 256 -12.05 22.57 44.09
CA ASP A 256 -12.51 23.97 44.16
C ASP A 256 -11.35 24.96 44.01
#